data_AF-A0A5N5JI95-F1
#
_entry.id   AF-A0A5N5JI95-F1
#
_cell.length_a   1.000
_cell.length_b   1.000
_cell.length_c   1.000
_cell.angle_alpha   90.00
_cell.angle_beta   90.00
_cell.angle_gamma   90.00
#
_symmetry.space_group_name_H-M   'P 1'
#
loop_
_entity.id
_entity.type
_entity.pdbx_description
1 polymer ?
#
loop_
_entity_poly.entity_id
_entity_poly.type
_entity_poly.pdbx_seq_one_letter_code
_entity_poly.pdbx_strand_id
1 'polypeptide(L)'
;MPYNYEEQSDFLLDLCSHVKQYESNTGRSVLPALLPVYQSAPAVWSIKLSERKASLLLEVLKLQTEKKPVELRDCSGEESEVRSFLQCLPYISQLRFKE
;
A
#
# COMPACT_ATOMS: atom_id res chain seq x y z
N MET A 1 -7.76 4.92 -20.08
CA MET A 1 -7.42 5.95 -19.08
C MET A 1 -6.76 5.28 -17.88
N PRO A 2 -5.43 5.08 -17.89
CA PRO A 2 -4.72 4.30 -16.87
C PRO A 2 -4.44 5.08 -15.57
N TYR A 3 -4.80 6.35 -15.45
CA TYR A 3 -4.39 7.20 -14.33
C TYR A 3 -5.15 6.94 -12.99
N ASN A 4 -6.29 6.25 -13.01
CA ASN A 4 -7.16 6.16 -11.83
C ASN A 4 -6.58 5.28 -10.70
N TYR A 5 -5.89 4.18 -11.02
CA TYR A 5 -5.44 3.23 -9.99
C TYR A 5 -4.15 3.68 -9.27
N GLU A 6 -3.32 4.51 -9.92
CA GLU A 6 -2.14 5.11 -9.31
C GLU A 6 -2.54 6.10 -8.21
N GLU A 7 -3.45 7.02 -8.52
CA GLU A 7 -3.98 8.00 -7.57
C GLU A 7 -4.73 7.33 -6.40
N GLN A 8 -5.51 6.28 -6.68
CA GLN A 8 -6.18 5.50 -5.63
C GLN A 8 -5.19 4.79 -4.71
N SER A 9 -4.11 4.22 -5.28
CA SER A 9 -3.07 3.57 -4.49
C SER A 9 -2.38 4.57 -3.57
N ASP A 10 -1.94 5.72 -4.11
CA ASP A 10 -1.28 6.77 -3.35
C ASP A 10 -2.21 7.36 -2.28
N PHE A 11 -3.48 7.61 -2.60
CA PHE A 11 -4.49 8.07 -1.62
C PHE A 11 -4.64 7.11 -0.44
N LEU A 12 -4.77 5.80 -0.67
CA LEU A 12 -4.94 4.81 0.39
C LEU A 12 -3.67 4.68 1.26
N LEU A 13 -2.48 4.78 0.64
CA LEU A 13 -1.21 4.77 1.36
C LEU A 13 -1.06 6.02 2.24
N ASP A 14 -1.39 7.19 1.71
CA ASP A 14 -1.35 8.45 2.44
C ASP A 14 -2.36 8.44 3.60
N LEU A 15 -3.60 7.97 3.37
CA LEU A 15 -4.60 7.82 4.40
C LEU A 15 -4.10 6.90 5.52
N CYS A 16 -3.49 5.77 5.18
CA CYS A 16 -2.90 4.84 6.16
C CYS A 16 -1.82 5.53 7.01
N SER A 17 -0.95 6.32 6.38
CA SER A 17 0.07 7.08 7.11
C SER A 17 -0.54 8.08 8.10
N HIS A 18 -1.57 8.82 7.70
CA HIS A 18 -2.23 9.80 8.56
C HIS A 18 -2.99 9.14 9.71
N VAL A 19 -3.70 8.04 9.43
CA VAL A 19 -4.38 7.25 10.45
C VAL A 19 -3.39 6.74 11.48
N LYS A 20 -2.30 6.10 11.04
CA LYS A 20 -1.29 5.59 11.98
C LYS A 20 -0.69 6.70 12.84
N GLN A 21 -0.38 7.85 12.25
CA GLN A 21 0.14 8.99 13.00
C GLN A 21 -0.89 9.51 14.01
N TYR A 22 -2.15 9.62 13.62
CA TYR A 22 -3.23 10.05 14.51
C TYR A 22 -3.45 9.07 15.67
N GLU A 23 -3.54 7.77 15.39
CA GLU A 23 -3.76 6.74 16.40
C GLU A 23 -2.57 6.67 17.36
N SER A 24 -1.33 6.79 16.86
CA SER A 24 -0.12 6.84 17.70
C SER A 24 -0.08 8.08 18.60
N ASN A 25 -0.50 9.25 18.10
CA ASN A 25 -0.44 10.50 18.84
C ASN A 25 -1.57 10.64 19.88
N THR A 26 -2.74 10.07 19.60
CA THR A 26 -3.94 10.26 20.42
C THR A 26 -4.36 9.03 21.21
N GLY A 27 -3.82 7.86 20.89
CA GLY A 27 -4.23 6.57 21.45
C GLY A 27 -5.65 6.14 21.04
N ARG A 28 -6.32 6.90 20.16
CA ARG A 28 -7.68 6.59 19.69
C ARG A 28 -7.60 5.68 18.49
N SER A 29 -8.53 4.73 18.37
CA SER A 29 -8.65 3.90 17.18
C SER A 29 -9.71 4.46 16.22
N VAL A 30 -9.29 4.75 14.98
CA VAL A 30 -10.14 5.21 13.88
C VAL A 30 -10.12 4.25 12.69
N LEU A 31 -9.15 3.32 12.65
CA LEU A 31 -9.03 2.30 11.62
C LEU A 31 -10.33 1.49 11.42
N PRO A 32 -11.06 1.04 12.47
CA PRO A 32 -12.30 0.29 12.28
C PRO A 32 -13.36 1.07 11.51
N ALA A 33 -13.46 2.38 11.73
CA ALA A 33 -14.42 3.23 11.02
C ALA A 33 -14.04 3.46 9.56
N LEU A 34 -12.74 3.39 9.24
CA LEU A 34 -12.20 3.59 7.90
C LEU A 34 -12.00 2.29 7.11
N LEU A 35 -12.23 1.13 7.72
CA LEU A 35 -12.07 -0.18 7.07
C LEU A 35 -12.81 -0.27 5.71
N PRO A 36 -14.06 0.23 5.54
CA PRO A 36 -14.74 0.20 4.24
C PRO A 36 -14.02 0.99 3.14
N VAL A 37 -13.31 2.06 3.52
CA VAL A 37 -12.50 2.85 2.58
C VAL A 37 -11.31 2.03 2.09
N TYR A 38 -10.61 1.34 3.00
CA TYR A 38 -9.50 0.47 2.62
C TYR A 38 -9.94 -0.72 1.77
N GLN A 39 -11.16 -1.22 1.97
CA GLN A 39 -11.73 -2.30 1.14
C GLN A 39 -12.09 -1.84 -0.28
N SER A 40 -12.21 -0.53 -0.51
CA SER A 40 -12.42 0.06 -1.84
C SER A 40 -11.12 0.14 -2.64
N ALA A 41 -10.34 -0.94 -2.63
CA ALA A 41 -9.01 -0.98 -3.23
C ALA A 41 -9.04 -0.97 -4.77
N PRO A 42 -8.01 -0.36 -5.39
CA PRO A 42 -7.87 -0.33 -6.84
C PRO A 42 -7.77 -1.75 -7.40
N ALA A 43 -8.13 -1.93 -8.68
CA ALA A 43 -7.99 -3.22 -9.35
C ALA A 43 -6.54 -3.72 -9.42
N VAL A 44 -5.59 -2.78 -9.48
CA VAL A 44 -4.14 -3.01 -9.45
C VAL A 44 -3.53 -1.99 -8.50
N TRP A 45 -2.71 -2.43 -7.57
CA TRP A 45 -1.91 -1.51 -6.75
C TRP A 45 -0.74 -1.00 -7.58
N SER A 46 -0.47 0.30 -7.52
CA SER A 46 0.69 0.88 -8.19
C SER A 46 1.53 1.67 -7.22
N ILE A 47 2.78 1.26 -7.04
CA ILE A 47 3.63 1.80 -5.99
C ILE A 47 5.03 2.11 -6.50
N LYS A 48 5.57 3.24 -6.03
CA LYS A 48 6.99 3.54 -6.13
C LYS A 48 7.69 2.96 -4.90
N LEU A 49 8.71 2.13 -5.11
CA LEU A 49 9.45 1.54 -4.01
C LEU A 49 10.27 2.66 -3.34
N SER A 50 9.83 3.08 -2.18
CA SER A 50 10.62 3.84 -1.22
C SER A 50 10.34 3.27 0.17
N GLU A 51 11.30 3.35 1.10
CA GLU A 51 11.23 2.71 2.43
C GLU A 51 9.88 2.95 3.16
N ARG A 52 9.39 4.19 3.12
CA ARG A 52 8.10 4.57 3.71
C ARG A 52 6.90 3.94 2.99
N LYS A 53 6.96 3.78 1.66
CA LYS A 53 5.84 3.26 0.87
C LYS A 53 5.70 1.74 0.99
N ALA A 54 6.80 0.98 1.08
CA ALA A 54 6.74 -0.48 1.21
C ALA A 54 6.11 -0.94 2.53
N SER A 55 6.51 -0.33 3.65
CA SER A 55 5.94 -0.65 4.97
C SER A 55 4.47 -0.24 5.09
N LEU A 56 4.07 0.89 4.52
CA LEU A 56 2.66 1.31 4.45
C LEU A 56 1.83 0.36 3.58
N LEU A 57 2.37 -0.05 2.42
CA LEU A 57 1.68 -0.97 1.52
C LEU A 57 1.34 -2.29 2.22
N LEU A 58 2.30 -2.89 2.92
CA LEU A 58 2.09 -4.13 3.66
C LEU A 58 0.86 -4.05 4.58
N GLU A 59 0.69 -2.92 5.24
CA GLU A 59 -0.37 -2.72 6.22
C GLU A 59 -1.71 -2.55 5.53
N VAL A 60 -1.76 -1.79 4.44
CA VAL A 60 -2.97 -1.65 3.63
C VAL A 60 -3.36 -2.98 2.97
N LEU A 61 -2.38 -3.78 2.53
CA LEU A 61 -2.61 -5.11 1.96
C LEU A 61 -3.21 -6.09 2.97
N LYS A 62 -2.83 -6.04 4.25
CA LYS A 62 -3.45 -6.85 5.31
C LYS A 62 -4.92 -6.50 5.56
N LEU A 63 -5.34 -5.29 5.21
CA LEU A 63 -6.74 -4.84 5.33
C LEU A 63 -7.60 -5.31 4.14
N GLN A 64 -7.00 -5.86 3.09
CA GLN A 64 -7.71 -6.33 1.91
C GLN A 64 -8.33 -7.70 2.13
N THR A 65 -9.55 -7.89 1.64
CA THR A 65 -10.22 -9.19 1.63
C THR A 65 -9.67 -10.11 0.55
N GLU A 66 -9.15 -9.55 -0.54
CA GLU A 66 -8.61 -10.27 -1.69
C GLU A 66 -7.19 -9.81 -2.04
N LYS A 67 -6.36 -10.75 -2.48
CA LYS A 67 -5.03 -10.43 -3.00
C LYS A 67 -5.15 -9.80 -4.37
N LYS A 68 -4.58 -8.61 -4.54
CA LYS A 68 -4.59 -7.87 -5.80
C LYS A 68 -3.20 -7.84 -6.44
N PRO A 69 -3.10 -7.67 -7.76
CA PRO A 69 -1.83 -7.48 -8.43
C PRO A 69 -1.18 -6.17 -7.99
N VAL A 70 0.15 -6.16 -7.90
CA VAL A 70 0.97 -4.97 -7.63
C VAL A 70 1.88 -4.69 -8.81
N GLU A 71 1.83 -3.46 -9.29
CA GLU A 71 2.72 -2.86 -10.27
C GLU A 71 3.77 -2.00 -9.55
N LEU A 72 5.02 -2.43 -9.62
CA LEU A 72 6.16 -1.66 -9.14
C LEU A 72 6.63 -0.68 -10.20
N ARG A 73 6.82 0.56 -9.78
CA ARG A 73 7.39 1.66 -10.55
C ARG A 73 8.67 2.13 -9.87
N ASP A 74 9.62 2.64 -10.65
CA ASP A 74 10.82 3.34 -10.14
C ASP A 74 11.55 2.58 -9.01
N CYS A 75 11.76 1.27 -9.19
CA CYS A 75 12.43 0.45 -8.19
C CYS A 75 13.93 0.78 -8.19
N SER A 76 14.44 1.41 -7.12
CA SER A 76 15.85 1.81 -7.01
C SER A 76 16.82 0.62 -6.96
N GLY A 77 16.32 -0.55 -6.55
CA GLY A 77 17.14 -1.74 -6.29
C GLY A 77 17.89 -1.68 -4.96
N GLU A 78 17.65 -0.68 -4.11
CA GLU A 78 18.22 -0.62 -2.77
C GLU A 78 17.79 -1.84 -1.95
N GLU A 79 18.77 -2.52 -1.33
CA GLU A 79 18.55 -3.76 -0.60
C GLU A 79 17.51 -3.61 0.53
N SER A 80 17.50 -2.45 1.19
CA SER A 80 16.55 -2.11 2.26
C SER A 80 15.11 -2.04 1.74
N GLU A 81 14.89 -1.40 0.58
CA GLU A 81 13.59 -1.25 -0.08
C GLU A 81 13.09 -2.60 -0.58
N VAL A 82 13.96 -3.38 -1.23
CA VAL A 82 13.63 -4.72 -1.72
C VAL A 82 13.26 -5.64 -0.56
N ARG A 83 14.07 -5.68 0.50
CA ARG A 83 13.80 -6.50 1.70
C ARG A 83 12.46 -6.13 2.34
N SER A 84 12.17 -4.83 2.44
CA SER A 84 10.90 -4.35 2.99
C SER A 84 9.72 -4.76 2.11
N PHE A 85 9.85 -4.65 0.79
CA PHE A 85 8.81 -5.06 -0.15
C PHE A 85 8.57 -6.57 -0.17
N LEU A 86 9.59 -7.40 0.00
CA LEU A 86 9.43 -8.86 0.03
C LEU A 86 8.42 -9.31 1.11
N GLN A 87 8.23 -8.51 2.16
CA GLN A 87 7.21 -8.77 3.19
C GLN A 87 5.76 -8.66 2.67
N CYS A 88 5.55 -7.95 1.55
CA CYS A 88 4.24 -7.82 0.90
C CYS A 88 3.86 -9.05 0.08
N LEU A 89 4.82 -9.88 -0.37
CA LEU A 89 4.58 -10.99 -1.29
C LEU A 89 3.47 -11.97 -0.86
N PRO A 90 3.31 -12.32 0.44
CA PRO A 90 2.22 -13.19 0.86
C PRO A 90 0.81 -12.62 0.63
N TYR A 91 0.69 -11.30 0.45
CA TYR A 91 -0.58 -10.58 0.38
C TYR A 91 -0.95 -10.11 -1.05
N ILE A 92 -0.11 -10.40 -2.03
CA ILE A 92 -0.33 -10.00 -3.43
C ILE A 92 -0.60 -11.22 -4.29
N SER A 93 -1.37 -11.05 -5.37
CA SER A 93 -1.69 -12.16 -6.29
C SER A 93 -0.72 -12.24 -7.47
N GLN A 94 -0.16 -11.10 -7.89
CA GLN A 94 0.79 -11.01 -8.99
C GLN A 94 1.70 -9.79 -8.78
N LEU A 95 2.97 -9.93 -9.15
CA LEU A 95 3.93 -8.83 -9.22
C LEU A 95 4.19 -8.45 -10.69
N ARG A 96 4.19 -7.15 -10.99
CA ARG A 96 4.50 -6.58 -12.30
C ARG A 96 5.50 -5.45 -12.14
N PHE A 97 6.36 -5.25 -13.13
CA PHE A 97 7.30 -4.14 -13.20
C PHE A 97 6.91 -3.25 -14.38
N LYS A 98 6.85 -1.93 -14.15
CA LYS A 98 6.63 -0.93 -15.18
C LYS A 98 7.96 -0.20 -15.40
N GLU A 99 8.54 -0.41 -16.58
CA GLU A 99 9.70 0.36 -17.09
C GLU A 99 9.30 1.80 -17.43
#